data_AF-A0A4W4DZU1-F1
#
_entry.id   AF-A0A4W4DZU1-F1
#
_cell.length_a   1.000
_cell.length_b   1.000
_cell.length_c   1.000
_cell.angle_alpha   90.00
_cell.angle_beta   90.00
_cell.angle_gamma   90.00
#
_symmetry.space_group_name_H-M   'P 1'
#
loop_
_entity.id
_entity.type
_entity.pdbx_description
1 polymer ?
#
loop_
_entity_poly.entity_id
_entity_poly.type
_entity_poly.pdbx_seq_one_letter_code
_entity_poly.pdbx_strand_id
1 'polypeptide(L)'
;MAASIESSKCSESNLRKRRGENLTSAKQTVDSTESENDISKYDKKEKITLQTGTYWLTRIVLLRSIAFIYFVAFGVAYNQNKQLIGERGLMPCKEYLRSVKRYVGGKIGMAALAYTPSILWFMDWEDMDANLDAIALVGLALSGFVLLSGRANMIIMAVLWILYHSIVSVGQLWYSFGWESQLLETGFLGIFLCPFWSLAQMPRHCPPSHISIWTFRWLIVRIMLGAVSAYTCTMTHTQPVPSPISYYLHHSPWWFHRFETLSNHFIELVVPFFTFMGRRMCMVNGTLQILFQVALIISGNLSFLNWLTIVPSLACFDDLALASLFWPSGGPWQTLMKLQKEKAEGTSSPATKGMFIRRVVNVALGILIAYLSVPVVINLLSPRQVMNTSFDPLRIVNTYGAFGSITKERTEVVFQGTLSANHTDEGVVWEEYEFLCKPGAVDRRPCLITPYHYRLDWLMWFAAFQTYEHNEWVIQIAGRLLANDSTVLSLMAHNPFQSREKPRWVRGEHFRYKFTKPGRATAAQGKWWVRKRIGPYFPPVNLEGLRSYFRSRNWHQPDSY
;
A
#
# COMPACT_ATOMS: atom_id res chain seq x y z
N MET A 1 -11.30 52.55 -15.97
CA MET A 1 -10.72 53.92 -15.99
C MET A 1 -10.07 54.10 -17.35
N ALA A 2 -10.46 55.02 -18.23
CA ALA A 2 -11.59 55.95 -18.24
C ALA A 2 -12.48 55.61 -19.47
N ALA A 3 -13.81 55.57 -19.35
CA ALA A 3 -14.75 56.65 -19.74
C ALA A 3 -14.81 56.86 -21.28
N SER A 4 -15.97 56.92 -21.95
CA SER A 4 -17.34 57.19 -21.44
C SER A 4 -18.43 56.78 -22.46
N ILE A 5 -19.67 56.59 -21.96
CA ILE A 5 -20.97 56.91 -22.60
C ILE A 5 -21.45 56.07 -23.81
N GLU A 6 -22.74 55.79 -24.04
CA GLU A 6 -23.92 55.52 -23.17
C GLU A 6 -25.14 55.14 -24.07
N SER A 7 -26.03 54.24 -23.62
CA SER A 7 -27.45 54.13 -24.08
C SER A 7 -27.72 53.72 -25.56
N SER A 8 -28.87 53.12 -25.94
CA SER A 8 -29.96 52.44 -25.21
C SER A 8 -30.85 51.60 -26.16
N LYS A 9 -31.65 50.69 -25.59
CA LYS A 9 -32.97 50.12 -26.01
C LYS A 9 -33.22 49.80 -27.52
N CYS A 10 -33.46 48.56 -27.97
CA CYS A 10 -34.49 47.54 -27.63
C CYS A 10 -35.81 47.65 -28.44
N SER A 11 -36.18 46.55 -29.12
CA SER A 11 -37.43 46.28 -29.89
C SER A 11 -37.70 47.16 -31.14
N GLU A 12 -38.43 46.75 -32.19
CA GLU A 12 -39.29 45.56 -32.36
C GLU A 12 -39.59 45.21 -33.85
N SER A 13 -39.88 43.93 -34.11
CA SER A 13 -40.74 43.37 -35.19
C SER A 13 -40.52 43.60 -36.70
N ASN A 14 -40.82 42.53 -37.45
CA ASN A 14 -40.78 42.42 -38.91
C ASN A 14 -42.09 42.88 -39.61
N LEU A 15 -42.02 42.93 -40.95
CA LEU A 15 -43.09 42.72 -41.97
C LEU A 15 -43.88 43.91 -42.59
N ARG A 16 -43.51 44.19 -43.85
CA ARG A 16 -44.35 44.38 -45.06
C ARG A 16 -45.46 45.45 -45.12
N LYS A 17 -45.39 46.28 -46.18
CA LYS A 17 -46.55 46.65 -47.02
C LYS A 17 -46.16 46.90 -48.49
N ARG A 18 -47.14 46.74 -49.40
CA ARG A 18 -47.08 46.92 -50.88
C ARG A 18 -47.36 48.42 -51.24
N ARG A 19 -47.37 48.96 -52.48
CA ARG A 19 -47.58 48.42 -53.87
C ARG A 19 -47.27 49.50 -54.94
N GLY A 20 -46.91 49.11 -56.18
CA GLY A 20 -46.92 49.97 -57.40
C GLY A 20 -45.58 50.67 -57.73
N GLU A 21 -45.12 50.82 -58.98
CA GLU A 21 -45.75 50.59 -60.31
C GLU A 21 -44.78 50.02 -61.39
N ASN A 22 -45.33 49.15 -62.26
CA ASN A 22 -45.10 48.83 -63.69
C ASN A 22 -43.75 48.99 -64.47
N LEU A 23 -43.38 47.88 -65.15
CA LEU A 23 -42.85 47.72 -66.54
C LEU A 23 -41.44 48.31 -66.87
N THR A 24 -40.47 47.64 -67.55
CA THR A 24 -40.46 46.38 -68.34
C THR A 24 -39.03 45.76 -68.44
N SER A 25 -38.91 44.43 -68.61
CA SER A 25 -37.81 43.56 -69.16
C SER A 25 -36.34 44.04 -69.34
N ALA A 26 -35.28 43.20 -69.24
CA ALA A 26 -35.10 41.81 -68.76
C ALA A 26 -33.60 41.35 -68.75
N LYS A 27 -33.28 40.38 -67.87
CA LYS A 27 -32.25 39.30 -67.95
C LYS A 27 -30.71 39.52 -67.83
N GLN A 28 -30.17 38.74 -66.88
CA GLN A 28 -28.97 37.85 -66.91
C GLN A 28 -27.52 38.36 -66.66
N THR A 29 -27.11 38.28 -65.38
CA THR A 29 -26.02 37.45 -64.75
C THR A 29 -24.58 37.28 -65.34
N VAL A 30 -23.63 37.15 -64.38
CA VAL A 30 -22.24 36.60 -64.39
C VAL A 30 -21.15 37.40 -65.16
N ASP A 31 -19.86 37.51 -64.78
CA ASP A 31 -18.98 36.87 -63.80
C ASP A 31 -17.63 37.65 -63.68
N SER A 32 -16.72 37.11 -62.87
CA SER A 32 -15.25 37.09 -63.00
C SER A 32 -14.41 38.22 -62.37
N THR A 33 -13.54 37.76 -61.47
CA THR A 33 -12.46 38.45 -60.78
C THR A 33 -11.13 38.15 -61.46
N GLU A 34 -10.17 39.06 -61.35
CA GLU A 34 -8.74 38.80 -61.60
C GLU A 34 -7.92 39.20 -60.36
N SER A 35 -6.96 38.33 -59.99
CA SER A 35 -5.59 38.58 -59.43
C SER A 35 -5.26 39.96 -58.80
N GLU A 36 -4.47 40.15 -57.74
CA GLU A 36 -3.52 39.32 -56.97
C GLU A 36 -3.04 40.15 -55.73
N ASN A 37 -2.23 39.73 -54.74
CA ASN A 37 -1.61 38.43 -54.34
C ASN A 37 -1.30 38.46 -52.81
N ASP A 38 -0.80 37.34 -52.30
CA ASP A 38 0.08 37.17 -51.12
C ASP A 38 -0.46 37.37 -49.68
N ILE A 39 0.25 36.73 -48.74
CA ILE A 39 0.04 36.72 -47.28
C ILE A 39 -1.19 35.93 -46.75
N SER A 40 -1.03 34.60 -46.58
CA SER A 40 -1.40 33.92 -45.31
C SER A 40 -0.94 32.46 -45.24
N LYS A 41 0.38 32.22 -45.36
CA LYS A 41 1.00 30.92 -45.04
C LYS A 41 1.13 30.73 -43.51
N TYR A 42 0.04 30.91 -42.78
CA TYR A 42 0.00 30.85 -41.31
C TYR A 42 -0.68 29.57 -40.79
N ASP A 43 0.18 28.67 -40.31
CA ASP A 43 -0.01 27.91 -39.07
C ASP A 43 -1.35 27.16 -38.89
N LYS A 44 -1.66 26.23 -39.81
CA LYS A 44 -2.43 25.02 -39.46
C LYS A 44 -1.59 24.15 -38.50
N LYS A 45 -1.43 24.61 -37.26
CA LYS A 45 -1.07 23.75 -36.13
C LYS A 45 -2.22 22.79 -35.89
N GLU A 46 -2.15 21.62 -36.51
CA GLU A 46 -2.94 20.47 -36.07
C GLU A 46 -2.69 20.26 -34.57
N LYS A 47 -3.69 20.56 -33.75
CA LYS A 47 -3.72 20.11 -32.36
C LYS A 47 -3.91 18.60 -32.37
N ILE A 48 -2.81 17.87 -32.57
CA ILE A 48 -2.73 16.42 -32.41
C ILE A 48 -3.04 16.11 -30.94
N THR A 49 -4.30 15.78 -30.68
CA THR A 49 -4.78 15.34 -29.37
C THR A 49 -4.42 13.87 -29.16
N LEU A 50 -4.01 13.50 -27.94
CA LEU A 50 -3.67 12.11 -27.63
C LEU A 50 -4.86 11.17 -27.81
N GLN A 51 -4.61 10.00 -28.40
CA GLN A 51 -5.62 8.95 -28.56
C GLN A 51 -6.02 8.35 -27.20
N THR A 52 -7.32 8.30 -26.94
CA THR A 52 -7.90 7.62 -25.77
C THR A 52 -7.69 6.10 -25.83
N GLY A 53 -7.68 5.44 -24.67
CA GLY A 53 -7.57 3.98 -24.57
C GLY A 53 -6.16 3.43 -24.77
N THR A 54 -5.12 4.29 -24.76
CA THR A 54 -3.71 3.90 -24.71
C THR A 54 -3.17 4.02 -23.27
N TYR A 55 -2.12 3.25 -22.92
CA TYR A 55 -1.66 3.06 -21.52
C TYR A 55 -0.14 3.12 -21.33
N TRP A 56 0.59 3.79 -22.23
CA TRP A 56 2.06 3.93 -22.19
C TRP A 56 2.54 4.78 -21.01
N LEU A 57 1.91 5.94 -20.77
CA LEU A 57 2.16 6.79 -19.60
C LEU A 57 1.64 6.08 -18.35
N THR A 58 0.45 5.47 -18.42
CA THR A 58 -0.12 4.67 -17.32
C THR A 58 0.86 3.59 -16.83
N ARG A 59 1.53 2.88 -17.75
CA ARG A 59 2.58 1.91 -17.39
C ARG A 59 3.73 2.56 -16.63
N ILE A 60 4.21 3.73 -17.04
CA ILE A 60 5.35 4.41 -16.38
C ILE A 60 4.97 4.78 -14.95
N VAL A 61 3.76 5.31 -14.74
CA VAL A 61 3.27 5.65 -13.40
C VAL A 61 3.09 4.38 -12.56
N LEU A 62 2.40 3.35 -13.07
CA LEU A 62 2.22 2.06 -12.37
C LEU A 62 3.55 1.44 -11.92
N LEU A 63 4.54 1.32 -12.82
CA LEU A 63 5.82 0.72 -12.49
C LEU A 63 6.60 1.54 -11.46
N ARG A 64 6.55 2.88 -11.54
CA ARG A 64 7.15 3.75 -10.52
C ARG A 64 6.45 3.63 -9.17
N SER A 65 5.12 3.55 -9.13
CA SER A 65 4.37 3.39 -7.88
C SER A 65 4.60 2.01 -7.24
N ILE A 66 4.69 0.93 -8.02
CA ILE A 66 5.07 -0.41 -7.52
C ILE A 66 6.51 -0.36 -6.98
N ALA A 67 7.44 0.25 -7.71
CA ALA A 67 8.83 0.37 -7.28
C ALA A 67 8.99 1.24 -6.02
N PHE A 68 8.19 2.30 -5.86
CA PHE A 68 8.15 3.09 -4.63
C PHE A 68 7.76 2.25 -3.41
N ILE A 69 6.71 1.42 -3.54
CA ILE A 69 6.27 0.56 -2.43
C ILE A 69 7.31 -0.53 -2.14
N TYR A 70 7.91 -1.15 -3.16
CA TYR A 70 9.04 -2.06 -2.95
C TYR A 70 10.21 -1.38 -2.24
N PHE A 71 10.58 -0.15 -2.62
CA PHE A 71 11.66 0.60 -1.98
C PHE A 71 11.38 0.82 -0.49
N VAL A 72 10.16 1.24 -0.14
CA VAL A 72 9.73 1.38 1.26
C VAL A 72 9.74 0.03 1.98
N ALA A 73 9.22 -1.03 1.36
CA ALA A 73 9.08 -2.35 1.98
C ALA A 73 10.44 -3.05 2.20
N PHE A 74 11.39 -2.91 1.29
CA PHE A 74 12.77 -3.35 1.48
C PHE A 74 13.54 -2.45 2.47
N GLY A 75 13.24 -1.15 2.54
CA GLY A 75 13.76 -0.26 3.60
C GLY A 75 13.27 -0.64 5.00
N VAL A 76 11.99 -0.99 5.13
CA VAL A 76 11.39 -1.58 6.34
C VAL A 76 12.10 -2.89 6.70
N ALA A 77 12.34 -3.76 5.71
CA ALA A 77 13.04 -5.03 5.91
C ALA A 77 14.48 -4.82 6.39
N TYR A 78 15.27 -3.98 5.73
CA TYR A 78 16.65 -3.68 6.10
C TYR A 78 16.77 -3.15 7.55
N ASN A 79 15.87 -2.26 7.95
CA ASN A 79 15.92 -1.62 9.27
C ASN A 79 15.42 -2.50 10.43
N GLN A 80 14.66 -3.58 10.17
CA GLN A 80 13.99 -4.37 11.21
C GLN A 80 14.27 -5.89 11.14
N ASN A 81 14.77 -6.42 10.02
CA ASN A 81 14.89 -7.88 9.86
C ASN A 81 15.85 -8.51 10.88
N LYS A 82 16.98 -7.87 11.21
CA LYS A 82 17.92 -8.42 12.20
C LYS A 82 17.27 -8.63 13.56
N GLN A 83 16.53 -7.62 14.03
CA GLN A 83 15.86 -7.62 15.31
C GLN A 83 14.62 -8.53 15.34
N LEU A 84 13.95 -8.75 14.21
CA LEU A 84 12.72 -9.53 14.13
C LEU A 84 12.93 -11.00 13.74
N ILE A 85 13.77 -11.26 12.73
CA ILE A 85 13.96 -12.59 12.11
C ILE A 85 15.43 -12.98 11.85
N GLY A 86 16.38 -12.11 12.21
CA GLY A 86 17.81 -12.40 12.19
C GLY A 86 18.22 -13.46 13.21
N GLU A 87 19.52 -13.76 13.28
CA GLU A 87 20.06 -14.82 14.15
C GLU A 87 19.77 -14.58 15.63
N ARG A 88 19.96 -13.32 16.06
CA ARG A 88 19.61 -12.87 17.40
C ARG A 88 18.21 -12.26 17.46
N GLY A 89 17.45 -12.29 16.37
CA GLY A 89 16.11 -11.69 16.30
C GLY A 89 15.09 -12.36 17.23
N LEU A 90 13.90 -11.79 17.31
CA LEU A 90 12.80 -12.37 18.09
C LEU A 90 12.38 -13.75 17.56
N MET A 91 12.12 -13.91 16.26
CA MET A 91 11.78 -15.21 15.66
C MET A 91 12.77 -15.59 14.54
N PRO A 92 13.98 -16.10 14.89
CA PRO A 92 15.04 -16.37 13.94
C PRO A 92 14.59 -17.27 12.77
N CYS A 93 14.73 -16.76 11.55
CA CYS A 93 14.31 -17.50 10.35
C CYS A 93 15.14 -18.77 10.11
N LYS A 94 16.39 -18.82 10.62
CA LYS A 94 17.26 -20.01 10.64
C LYS A 94 16.60 -21.21 11.36
N GLU A 95 15.95 -20.97 12.50
CA GLU A 95 15.23 -22.02 13.23
C GLU A 95 13.89 -22.38 12.57
N TYR A 96 13.19 -21.41 11.98
CA TYR A 96 12.01 -21.67 11.16
C TYR A 96 12.33 -22.57 9.95
N LEU A 97 13.38 -22.25 9.17
CA LEU A 97 13.84 -23.07 8.04
C LEU A 97 14.30 -24.47 8.49
N ARG A 98 14.98 -24.59 9.64
CA ARG A 98 15.31 -25.90 10.27
C ARG A 98 14.05 -26.69 10.68
N SER A 99 13.01 -26.02 11.18
CA SER A 99 11.73 -26.64 11.54
C SER A 99 11.00 -27.17 10.30
N VAL A 100 10.87 -26.32 9.27
CA VAL A 100 10.29 -26.71 7.97
C VAL A 100 11.07 -27.87 7.36
N LYS A 101 12.41 -27.79 7.29
CA LYS A 101 13.27 -28.86 6.77
C LYS A 101 13.02 -30.21 7.47
N ARG A 102 12.85 -30.21 8.80
CA ARG A 102 12.48 -31.44 9.54
C ARG A 102 11.08 -31.93 9.18
N TYR A 103 10.10 -31.04 9.09
CA TYR A 103 8.72 -31.37 8.73
C TYR A 103 8.58 -32.03 7.36
N VAL A 104 9.29 -31.55 6.32
CA VAL A 104 9.23 -32.10 4.95
C VAL A 104 10.23 -33.24 4.67
N GLY A 105 10.69 -33.95 5.71
CA GLY A 105 11.49 -35.17 5.57
C GLY A 105 13.00 -34.94 5.42
N GLY A 106 13.52 -33.82 5.94
CA GLY A 106 14.96 -33.56 6.12
C GLY A 106 15.72 -33.07 4.88
N LYS A 107 15.15 -33.19 3.67
CA LYS A 107 15.79 -32.79 2.41
C LYS A 107 15.28 -31.43 1.93
N ILE A 108 16.20 -30.60 1.45
CA ILE A 108 15.86 -29.38 0.71
C ILE A 108 15.46 -29.82 -0.69
N GLY A 109 14.21 -29.58 -1.08
CA GLY A 109 13.65 -30.03 -2.35
C GLY A 109 12.29 -29.39 -2.62
N MET A 110 11.60 -29.86 -3.66
CA MET A 110 10.36 -29.24 -4.15
C MET A 110 9.28 -29.08 -3.06
N ALA A 111 9.17 -30.00 -2.11
CA ALA A 111 8.20 -29.91 -1.02
C ALA A 111 8.52 -28.78 -0.02
N ALA A 112 9.80 -28.54 0.28
CA ALA A 112 10.24 -27.41 1.12
C ALA A 112 10.06 -26.07 0.40
N LEU A 113 10.36 -26.02 -0.91
CA LEU A 113 10.16 -24.83 -1.74
C LEU A 113 8.67 -24.51 -1.93
N ALA A 114 7.80 -25.52 -2.05
CA ALA A 114 6.35 -25.34 -2.15
C ALA A 114 5.73 -24.87 -0.82
N TYR A 115 6.29 -25.27 0.32
CA TYR A 115 5.82 -24.83 1.64
C TYR A 115 6.33 -23.43 2.03
N THR A 116 7.58 -23.11 1.69
CA THR A 116 8.23 -21.83 1.98
C THR A 116 9.04 -21.38 0.76
N PRO A 117 8.44 -20.69 -0.23
CA PRO A 117 9.15 -20.30 -1.44
C PRO A 117 10.13 -19.14 -1.15
N SER A 118 11.41 -19.47 -0.98
CA SER A 118 12.47 -18.51 -0.62
C SER A 118 13.81 -18.89 -1.23
N ILE A 119 14.59 -17.89 -1.67
CA ILE A 119 15.97 -18.13 -2.14
C ILE A 119 16.93 -18.51 -1.01
N LEU A 120 16.57 -18.24 0.25
CA LEU A 120 17.37 -18.58 1.43
C LEU A 120 17.62 -20.10 1.56
N TRP A 121 16.82 -20.96 0.91
CA TRP A 121 17.10 -22.40 0.82
C TRP A 121 18.40 -22.75 0.05
N PHE A 122 18.90 -21.82 -0.77
CA PHE A 122 20.09 -21.99 -1.61
C PHE A 122 21.28 -21.12 -1.14
N MET A 123 21.11 -20.36 -0.07
CA MET A 123 22.17 -19.54 0.55
C MET A 123 22.74 -20.27 1.75
N ASP A 124 23.96 -19.91 2.16
CA ASP A 124 24.53 -20.42 3.40
C ASP A 124 23.71 -19.93 4.60
N TRP A 125 23.51 -20.77 5.61
CA TRP A 125 22.77 -20.42 6.82
C TRP A 125 23.69 -20.03 7.98
N GLU A 126 25.01 -20.05 7.81
CA GLU A 126 25.96 -19.59 8.82
C GLU A 126 25.69 -18.11 9.17
N ASP A 127 25.86 -17.18 8.21
CA ASP A 127 25.61 -15.73 8.38
C ASP A 127 24.22 -15.31 7.84
N MET A 128 23.15 -15.58 8.60
CA MET A 128 21.79 -15.27 8.18
C MET A 128 21.48 -13.76 8.16
N ASP A 129 22.08 -12.98 9.06
CA ASP A 129 21.90 -11.53 9.11
C ASP A 129 22.45 -10.85 7.84
N ALA A 130 23.59 -11.33 7.33
CA ALA A 130 24.19 -10.84 6.10
C ALA A 130 23.34 -11.17 4.86
N ASN A 131 22.71 -12.36 4.82
CA ASN A 131 21.78 -12.71 3.75
C ASN A 131 20.53 -11.82 3.75
N LEU A 132 19.95 -11.56 4.92
CA LEU A 132 18.77 -10.71 5.06
C LEU A 132 19.06 -9.27 4.62
N ASP A 133 20.23 -8.73 4.99
CA ASP A 133 20.73 -7.43 4.51
C ASP A 133 20.93 -7.43 3.01
N ALA A 134 21.61 -8.44 2.44
CA ALA A 134 21.89 -8.52 1.02
C ALA A 134 20.59 -8.55 0.19
N ILE A 135 19.60 -9.34 0.58
CA ILE A 135 18.29 -9.39 -0.07
C ILE A 135 17.60 -8.02 0.01
N ALA A 136 17.63 -7.36 1.17
CA ALA A 136 17.00 -6.05 1.35
C ALA A 136 17.72 -4.93 0.57
N LEU A 137 19.05 -4.91 0.56
CA LEU A 137 19.86 -3.92 -0.16
C LEU A 137 19.77 -4.08 -1.68
N VAL A 138 19.79 -5.31 -2.21
CA VAL A 138 19.56 -5.56 -3.64
C VAL A 138 18.13 -5.16 -4.03
N GLY A 139 17.14 -5.46 -3.17
CA GLY A 139 15.75 -5.01 -3.34
C GLY A 139 15.62 -3.49 -3.37
N LEU A 140 16.28 -2.77 -2.44
CA LEU A 140 16.37 -1.30 -2.40
C LEU A 140 17.02 -0.73 -3.66
N ALA A 141 18.15 -1.29 -4.10
CA ALA A 141 18.88 -0.81 -5.27
C ALA A 141 18.07 -0.97 -6.57
N LEU A 142 17.47 -2.15 -6.79
CA LEU A 142 16.66 -2.42 -7.98
C LEU A 142 15.36 -1.60 -8.00
N SER A 143 14.69 -1.46 -6.85
CA SER A 143 13.46 -0.67 -6.75
C SER A 143 13.75 0.83 -6.90
N GLY A 144 14.82 1.34 -6.29
CA GLY A 144 15.32 2.71 -6.48
C GLY A 144 15.67 3.01 -7.94
N PHE A 145 16.33 2.07 -8.65
CA PHE A 145 16.61 2.20 -10.07
C PHE A 145 15.33 2.34 -10.91
N VAL A 146 14.33 1.48 -10.70
CA VAL A 146 13.05 1.55 -11.45
C VAL A 146 12.28 2.84 -11.12
N LEU A 147 12.24 3.23 -9.84
CA LEU A 147 11.58 4.44 -9.36
C LEU A 147 12.14 5.70 -10.04
N LEU A 148 13.46 5.90 -9.96
CA LEU A 148 14.13 7.08 -10.49
C LEU A 148 14.11 7.07 -12.03
N SER A 149 14.60 6.01 -12.66
CA SER A 149 14.75 5.95 -14.11
C SER A 149 13.42 5.81 -14.87
N GLY A 150 12.38 5.25 -14.24
CA GLY A 150 11.16 4.83 -14.92
C GLY A 150 11.38 3.70 -15.94
N ARG A 151 12.53 3.02 -15.91
CA ARG A 151 12.90 1.91 -16.80
C ARG A 151 12.84 0.60 -16.02
N ALA A 152 12.13 -0.39 -16.56
CA ALA A 152 12.08 -1.74 -16.02
C ALA A 152 11.91 -2.76 -17.14
N ASN A 153 12.42 -3.96 -16.91
CA ASN A 153 12.17 -5.14 -17.73
C ASN A 153 11.55 -6.25 -16.86
N MET A 154 11.06 -7.33 -17.48
CA MET A 154 10.44 -8.44 -16.75
C MET A 154 11.40 -9.08 -15.75
N ILE A 155 12.70 -9.10 -16.04
CA ILE A 155 13.73 -9.69 -15.18
C ILE A 155 13.87 -8.91 -13.87
N ILE A 156 14.03 -7.58 -13.93
CA ILE A 156 14.15 -6.72 -12.73
C ILE A 156 12.88 -6.84 -11.86
N MET A 157 11.70 -6.80 -12.46
CA MET A 157 10.44 -6.93 -11.71
C MET A 157 10.28 -8.34 -11.11
N ALA A 158 10.70 -9.39 -11.81
CA ALA A 158 10.68 -10.76 -11.29
C ALA A 158 11.70 -10.96 -10.16
N VAL A 159 12.92 -10.40 -10.27
CA VAL A 159 13.92 -10.43 -9.19
C VAL A 159 13.40 -9.69 -7.96
N LEU A 160 12.84 -8.48 -8.10
CA LEU A 160 12.18 -7.76 -7.00
C LEU A 160 11.09 -8.61 -6.33
N TRP A 161 10.24 -9.27 -7.13
CA TRP A 161 9.20 -10.14 -6.63
C TRP A 161 9.75 -11.36 -5.89
N ILE A 162 10.75 -12.07 -6.44
CA ILE A 162 11.41 -13.23 -5.81
C ILE A 162 12.09 -12.84 -4.48
N LEU A 163 12.82 -11.72 -4.46
CA LEU A 163 13.47 -11.21 -3.25
C LEU A 163 12.44 -10.91 -2.16
N TYR A 164 11.33 -10.24 -2.52
CA TYR A 164 10.28 -9.93 -1.55
C TYR A 164 9.54 -11.18 -1.07
N HIS A 165 9.19 -12.09 -1.98
CA HIS A 165 8.57 -13.38 -1.66
C HIS A 165 9.41 -14.20 -0.69
N SER A 166 10.74 -14.15 -0.86
CA SER A 166 11.70 -14.84 0.00
C SER A 166 11.67 -14.34 1.44
N ILE A 167 11.58 -13.01 1.64
CA ILE A 167 11.43 -12.40 2.98
C ILE A 167 10.05 -12.74 3.56
N VAL A 168 8.96 -12.51 2.81
CA VAL A 168 7.59 -12.74 3.26
C VAL A 168 7.37 -14.20 3.70
N SER A 169 8.01 -15.15 3.01
CA SER A 169 7.85 -16.58 3.31
C SER A 169 8.57 -17.03 4.60
N VAL A 170 9.71 -16.42 4.94
CA VAL A 170 10.44 -16.73 6.20
C VAL A 170 10.10 -15.79 7.35
N GLY A 171 9.38 -14.71 7.06
CA GLY A 171 9.04 -13.63 7.98
C GLY A 171 8.02 -13.99 9.08
N GLN A 172 7.39 -15.17 8.99
CA GLN A 172 6.46 -15.69 10.00
C GLN A 172 5.37 -14.65 10.38
N LEU A 173 5.10 -14.47 11.68
CA LEU A 173 4.13 -13.50 12.20
C LEU A 173 4.47 -12.05 11.78
N TRP A 174 5.76 -11.70 11.68
CA TRP A 174 6.17 -10.34 11.30
C TRP A 174 5.76 -9.96 9.87
N TYR A 175 5.40 -10.93 9.03
CA TYR A 175 4.98 -10.75 7.64
C TYR A 175 3.60 -11.38 7.33
N SER A 176 2.77 -11.62 8.35
CA SER A 176 1.44 -12.22 8.19
C SER A 176 0.31 -11.22 7.84
N PHE A 177 0.65 -10.01 7.38
CA PHE A 177 -0.33 -8.94 7.13
C PHE A 177 -0.85 -8.96 5.68
N GLY A 178 -2.10 -8.54 5.46
CA GLY A 178 -2.75 -8.59 4.14
C GLY A 178 -2.10 -7.74 3.04
N TRP A 179 -1.42 -6.65 3.38
CA TRP A 179 -0.66 -5.86 2.40
C TRP A 179 0.63 -6.56 1.91
N GLU A 180 1.13 -7.56 2.64
CA GLU A 180 2.31 -8.33 2.25
C GLU A 180 1.98 -9.25 1.06
N SER A 181 0.85 -9.96 1.13
CA SER A 181 0.31 -10.75 0.01
C SER A 181 -0.18 -9.86 -1.13
N GLN A 182 -0.77 -8.69 -0.83
CA GLN A 182 -1.15 -7.72 -1.86
C GLN A 182 0.06 -7.20 -2.63
N LEU A 183 1.23 -7.04 -2.00
CA LEU A 183 2.45 -6.55 -2.67
C LEU A 183 3.04 -7.64 -3.58
N LEU A 184 2.96 -8.91 -3.16
CA LEU A 184 3.31 -10.04 -4.02
C LEU A 184 2.39 -10.14 -5.24
N GLU A 185 1.07 -10.04 -5.08
CA GLU A 185 0.13 -10.04 -6.20
C GLU A 185 0.36 -8.82 -7.13
N THR A 186 0.41 -7.61 -6.58
CA THR A 186 0.63 -6.36 -7.37
C THR A 186 1.97 -6.38 -8.10
N GLY A 187 3.01 -6.88 -7.44
CA GLY A 187 4.35 -7.04 -8.00
C GLY A 187 4.41 -8.06 -9.13
N PHE A 188 3.75 -9.21 -8.97
CA PHE A 188 3.61 -10.23 -10.01
C PHE A 188 2.93 -9.67 -11.26
N LEU A 189 1.81 -8.95 -11.10
CA LEU A 189 1.14 -8.26 -12.21
C LEU A 189 2.05 -7.20 -12.87
N GLY A 190 2.89 -6.53 -12.08
CA GLY A 190 3.90 -5.57 -12.54
C GLY A 190 4.94 -6.17 -13.51
N ILE A 191 5.31 -7.44 -13.34
CA ILE A 191 6.18 -8.17 -14.28
C ILE A 191 5.57 -8.10 -15.69
N PHE A 192 4.28 -8.39 -15.81
CA PHE A 192 3.58 -8.43 -17.10
C PHE A 192 3.21 -7.05 -17.68
N LEU A 193 3.60 -5.95 -17.05
CA LEU A 193 3.60 -4.63 -17.71
C LEU A 193 4.88 -4.39 -18.55
N CYS A 194 5.98 -5.07 -18.22
CA CYS A 194 7.30 -4.79 -18.78
C CYS A 194 7.57 -5.49 -20.13
N PRO A 195 8.52 -4.98 -20.93
CA PRO A 195 9.21 -5.77 -21.96
C PRO A 195 10.14 -6.81 -21.31
N PHE A 196 10.44 -7.92 -22.00
CA PHE A 196 11.27 -8.98 -21.43
C PHE A 196 12.75 -8.58 -21.30
N TRP A 197 13.40 -8.16 -22.40
CA TRP A 197 14.82 -7.77 -22.41
C TRP A 197 15.07 -6.25 -22.35
N SER A 198 14.19 -5.43 -22.93
CA SER A 198 14.48 -4.01 -23.16
C SER A 198 14.40 -3.16 -21.88
N LEU A 199 15.37 -2.29 -21.64
CA LEU A 199 15.31 -1.24 -20.61
C LEU A 199 14.76 0.10 -21.14
N ALA A 200 14.16 0.11 -22.33
CA ALA A 200 13.46 1.30 -22.81
C ALA A 200 12.24 1.61 -21.91
N GLN A 201 12.02 2.89 -21.61
CA GLN A 201 10.81 3.34 -20.90
C GLN A 201 9.55 3.15 -21.77
N MET A 202 9.70 3.30 -23.09
CA MET A 202 8.69 2.98 -24.09
C MET A 202 9.26 2.17 -25.27
N PRO A 203 9.41 0.84 -25.12
CA PRO A 203 9.77 -0.06 -26.20
C PRO A 203 8.72 -0.04 -27.31
N ARG A 204 9.09 0.42 -28.51
CA ARG A 204 8.19 0.51 -29.69
C ARG A 204 7.41 -0.79 -29.96
N HIS A 205 8.10 -1.94 -29.85
CA HIS A 205 7.55 -3.27 -30.11
C HIS A 205 6.96 -3.97 -28.86
N CYS A 206 6.68 -3.26 -27.77
CA CYS A 206 6.01 -3.82 -26.61
C CYS A 206 4.97 -2.84 -26.03
N PRO A 207 3.84 -2.64 -26.74
CA PRO A 207 2.71 -1.88 -26.23
C PRO A 207 2.16 -2.52 -24.94
N PRO A 208 1.71 -1.72 -23.96
CA PRO A 208 0.97 -2.22 -22.81
C PRO A 208 -0.27 -3.01 -23.24
N SER A 209 -0.46 -4.21 -22.68
CA SER A 209 -1.61 -5.04 -23.00
C SER A 209 -2.84 -4.62 -22.21
N HIS A 210 -3.99 -4.55 -22.88
CA HIS A 210 -5.28 -4.34 -22.21
C HIS A 210 -5.57 -5.43 -21.17
N ILE A 211 -5.10 -6.67 -21.37
CA ILE A 211 -5.28 -7.75 -20.40
C ILE A 211 -4.53 -7.43 -19.10
N SER A 212 -3.28 -6.98 -19.19
CA SER A 212 -2.47 -6.59 -18.02
C SER A 212 -3.10 -5.39 -17.29
N ILE A 213 -3.64 -4.41 -18.01
CA ILE A 213 -4.39 -3.30 -17.40
C ILE A 213 -5.68 -3.81 -16.71
N TRP A 214 -6.38 -4.76 -17.32
CA TRP A 214 -7.55 -5.39 -16.71
C TRP A 214 -7.23 -6.23 -15.47
N THR A 215 -6.05 -6.86 -15.37
CA THR A 215 -5.67 -7.57 -14.12
C THR A 215 -5.51 -6.61 -12.94
N PHE A 216 -5.01 -5.37 -13.14
CA PHE A 216 -5.01 -4.35 -12.08
C PHE A 216 -6.42 -3.83 -11.77
N ARG A 217 -7.28 -3.64 -12.78
CA ARG A 217 -8.69 -3.27 -12.57
C ARG A 217 -9.45 -4.33 -11.78
N TRP A 218 -9.19 -5.60 -12.06
CA TRP A 218 -9.77 -6.71 -11.31
C TRP A 218 -9.22 -6.77 -9.87
N LEU A 219 -7.95 -6.43 -9.66
CA LEU A 219 -7.35 -6.33 -8.34
C LEU A 219 -8.02 -5.25 -7.48
N ILE A 220 -8.22 -4.01 -7.97
CA ILE A 220 -8.93 -2.97 -7.19
C ILE A 220 -10.38 -3.37 -6.89
N VAL A 221 -11.08 -4.02 -7.82
CA VAL A 221 -12.44 -4.54 -7.57
C VAL A 221 -12.44 -5.57 -6.43
N ARG A 222 -11.50 -6.52 -6.42
CA ARG A 222 -11.37 -7.51 -5.33
C ARG A 222 -10.94 -6.91 -4.00
N ILE A 223 -10.05 -5.92 -3.98
CA ILE A 223 -9.64 -5.25 -2.74
C ILE A 223 -10.85 -4.58 -2.07
N MET A 224 -11.67 -3.87 -2.86
CA MET A 224 -12.84 -3.15 -2.34
C MET A 224 -13.97 -4.09 -1.92
N LEU A 225 -14.31 -5.07 -2.76
CA LEU A 225 -15.34 -6.07 -2.44
C LEU A 225 -14.92 -7.04 -1.32
N GLY A 226 -13.62 -7.10 -0.98
CA GLY A 226 -13.13 -7.88 0.16
C GLY A 226 -13.26 -7.16 1.50
N ALA A 227 -13.27 -5.81 1.53
CA ALA A 227 -13.42 -5.02 2.75
C ALA A 227 -14.81 -5.16 3.40
N VAL A 228 -15.81 -5.46 2.57
CA VAL A 228 -17.22 -5.78 2.84
C VAL A 228 -17.47 -6.38 4.23
N SER A 229 -16.85 -7.52 4.60
CA SER A 229 -17.17 -8.19 5.86
C SER A 229 -16.80 -7.46 7.17
N ALA A 230 -16.14 -6.29 7.13
CA ALA A 230 -15.84 -5.48 8.32
C ALA A 230 -17.04 -4.66 8.87
N TYR A 231 -18.27 -5.15 8.65
CA TYR A 231 -19.51 -4.44 8.96
C TYR A 231 -19.74 -4.20 10.46
N THR A 232 -19.82 -2.91 10.84
CA THR A 232 -20.59 -2.26 11.94
C THR A 232 -19.83 -1.19 12.74
N CYS A 233 -18.56 -0.90 12.41
CA CYS A 233 -17.70 -0.12 13.30
C CYS A 233 -16.94 1.03 12.60
N THR A 234 -17.53 2.23 12.61
CA THR A 234 -16.85 3.50 12.34
C THR A 234 -15.84 3.79 13.46
N MET A 235 -14.56 3.48 13.25
CA MET A 235 -13.58 3.35 14.32
C MET A 235 -12.38 4.29 14.20
N THR A 236 -12.64 5.58 14.43
CA THR A 236 -11.58 6.56 14.73
C THR A 236 -10.84 6.27 16.04
N HIS A 237 -11.41 5.47 16.95
CA HIS A 237 -10.84 5.15 18.27
C HIS A 237 -9.73 4.08 18.24
N THR A 238 -9.91 3.05 17.41
CA THR A 238 -9.22 1.75 17.55
C THR A 238 -8.33 1.40 16.37
N GLN A 239 -7.97 2.38 15.52
CA GLN A 239 -6.89 2.21 14.55
C GLN A 239 -5.58 1.73 15.22
N PRO A 240 -4.78 0.85 14.57
CA PRO A 240 -3.54 0.33 15.14
C PRO A 240 -2.57 1.42 15.60
N VAL A 241 -2.19 2.28 14.67
CA VAL A 241 -1.32 3.43 14.92
C VAL A 241 -2.04 4.71 14.43
N PRO A 242 -2.68 5.48 15.33
CA PRO A 242 -3.44 6.67 14.94
C PRO A 242 -2.50 7.78 14.46
N SER A 243 -2.99 8.63 13.56
CA SER A 243 -2.31 9.85 13.12
C SER A 243 -2.65 11.03 14.05
N PRO A 244 -1.91 12.16 13.99
CA PRO A 244 -2.33 13.39 14.67
C PRO A 244 -3.73 13.87 14.29
N ILE A 245 -4.19 13.53 13.08
CA ILE A 245 -5.49 13.96 12.55
C ILE A 245 -6.62 13.07 13.05
N SER A 246 -6.34 11.79 13.36
CA SER A 246 -7.29 10.88 14.04
C SER A 246 -7.82 11.48 15.34
N TYR A 247 -6.98 12.20 16.10
CA TYR A 247 -7.39 12.92 17.32
C TYR A 247 -8.51 13.93 17.06
N TYR A 248 -8.39 14.76 16.02
CA TYR A 248 -9.40 15.77 15.68
C TYR A 248 -10.64 15.15 15.04
N LEU A 249 -10.46 14.19 14.12
CA LEU A 249 -11.57 13.45 13.50
C LEU A 249 -12.38 12.68 14.54
N HIS A 250 -11.74 12.09 15.54
CA HIS A 250 -12.43 11.40 16.63
C HIS A 250 -13.46 12.32 17.34
N HIS A 251 -13.17 13.62 17.48
CA HIS A 251 -14.07 14.59 18.09
C HIS A 251 -15.07 15.26 17.12
N SER A 252 -15.14 14.83 15.86
CA SER A 252 -16.13 15.38 14.92
C SER A 252 -17.58 15.05 15.35
N PRO A 253 -18.58 15.84 14.95
CA PRO A 253 -19.98 15.58 15.25
C PRO A 253 -20.47 14.20 14.79
N TRP A 254 -21.52 13.66 15.44
CA TRP A 254 -22.04 12.32 15.11
C TRP A 254 -22.49 12.18 13.65
N TRP A 255 -22.97 13.26 13.03
CA TRP A 255 -23.42 13.26 11.64
C TRP A 255 -22.24 13.06 10.68
N PHE A 256 -21.03 13.52 11.03
CA PHE A 256 -19.83 13.30 10.24
C PHE A 256 -19.42 11.83 10.26
N HIS A 257 -19.43 11.18 11.43
CA HIS A 257 -19.18 9.73 11.56
C HIS A 257 -20.22 8.90 10.78
N ARG A 258 -21.50 9.32 10.74
CA ARG A 258 -22.52 8.67 9.89
C ARG A 258 -22.22 8.85 8.39
N PHE A 259 -21.81 10.05 7.98
CA PHE A 259 -21.42 10.33 6.60
C PHE A 259 -20.16 9.55 6.18
N GLU A 260 -19.15 9.45 7.03
CA GLU A 260 -17.95 8.61 6.82
C GLU A 260 -18.38 7.15 6.60
N THR A 261 -19.20 6.61 7.49
CA THR A 261 -19.74 5.24 7.37
C THR A 261 -20.43 5.01 6.03
N LEU A 262 -21.36 5.90 5.66
CA LEU A 262 -22.09 5.79 4.39
C LEU A 262 -21.16 5.91 3.17
N SER A 263 -20.17 6.80 3.25
CA SER A 263 -19.19 7.00 2.19
C SER A 263 -18.31 5.77 1.98
N ASN A 264 -17.86 5.13 3.07
CA ASN A 264 -17.10 3.88 3.01
C ASN A 264 -17.93 2.79 2.31
N HIS A 265 -19.18 2.57 2.74
CA HIS A 265 -20.07 1.58 2.12
C HIS A 265 -20.29 1.87 0.63
N PHE A 266 -20.50 3.14 0.24
CA PHE A 266 -20.65 3.51 -1.16
C PHE A 266 -19.39 3.22 -1.99
N ILE A 267 -18.20 3.54 -1.47
CA ILE A 267 -16.92 3.41 -2.18
C ILE A 267 -16.42 1.96 -2.22
N GLU A 268 -16.74 1.15 -1.21
CA GLU A 268 -16.36 -0.27 -1.13
C GLU A 268 -17.35 -1.18 -1.88
N LEU A 269 -18.65 -0.88 -1.88
CA LEU A 269 -19.68 -1.71 -2.53
C LEU A 269 -20.08 -1.24 -3.93
N VAL A 270 -20.36 0.05 -4.12
CA VAL A 270 -21.01 0.54 -5.37
C VAL A 270 -19.98 0.98 -6.40
N VAL A 271 -19.00 1.79 -5.97
CA VAL A 271 -17.99 2.38 -6.86
C VAL A 271 -17.15 1.35 -7.65
N PRO A 272 -16.80 0.14 -7.14
CA PRO A 272 -16.04 -0.84 -7.91
C PRO A 272 -16.75 -1.30 -9.19
N PHE A 273 -18.09 -1.36 -9.19
CA PHE A 273 -18.86 -1.74 -10.37
C PHE A 273 -18.75 -0.72 -11.52
N PHE A 274 -18.42 0.55 -11.23
CA PHE A 274 -18.17 1.57 -12.25
C PHE A 274 -16.98 1.21 -13.17
N THR A 275 -16.10 0.31 -12.74
CA THR A 275 -15.02 -0.29 -13.58
C THR A 275 -15.56 -0.94 -14.85
N PHE A 276 -16.76 -1.51 -14.81
CA PHE A 276 -17.39 -2.20 -15.94
C PHE A 276 -18.26 -1.26 -16.80
N MET A 277 -18.59 -0.06 -16.31
CA MET A 277 -19.53 0.89 -16.95
C MET A 277 -18.86 1.82 -17.98
N GLY A 278 -17.81 1.35 -18.66
CA GLY A 278 -17.09 2.08 -19.72
C GLY A 278 -16.11 3.16 -19.24
N ARG A 279 -15.46 3.86 -20.19
CA ARG A 279 -14.29 4.73 -19.94
C ARG A 279 -14.52 5.80 -18.87
N ARG A 280 -15.63 6.55 -18.96
CA ARG A 280 -15.91 7.67 -18.04
C ARG A 280 -16.10 7.18 -16.60
N MET A 281 -16.94 6.15 -16.42
CA MET A 281 -17.21 5.57 -15.10
C MET A 281 -15.98 4.86 -14.51
N CYS A 282 -15.16 4.21 -15.34
CA CYS A 282 -13.89 3.64 -14.90
C CYS A 282 -12.94 4.72 -14.35
N MET A 283 -12.81 5.87 -15.01
CA MET A 283 -12.03 7.01 -14.47
C MET A 283 -12.64 7.57 -13.19
N VAL A 284 -13.98 7.65 -13.07
CA VAL A 284 -14.65 8.05 -11.82
C VAL A 284 -14.35 7.08 -10.69
N ASN A 285 -14.36 5.76 -10.93
CA ASN A 285 -13.87 4.76 -9.96
C ASN A 285 -12.44 5.06 -9.54
N GLY A 286 -11.51 5.16 -10.49
CA GLY A 286 -10.10 5.48 -10.20
C GLY A 286 -9.93 6.72 -9.31
N THR A 287 -10.65 7.81 -9.62
CA THR A 287 -10.60 9.06 -8.85
C THR A 287 -11.18 8.89 -7.45
N LEU A 288 -12.38 8.31 -7.32
CA LEU A 288 -13.03 8.11 -6.02
C LEU A 288 -12.20 7.19 -5.11
N GLN A 289 -11.63 6.11 -5.67
CA GLN A 289 -10.75 5.20 -4.92
C GLN A 289 -9.47 5.90 -4.46
N ILE A 290 -8.82 6.69 -5.32
CA ILE A 290 -7.60 7.44 -4.92
C ILE A 290 -7.93 8.47 -3.83
N LEU A 291 -9.01 9.25 -3.98
CA LEU A 291 -9.43 10.23 -2.96
C LEU A 291 -9.75 9.55 -1.63
N PHE A 292 -10.41 8.39 -1.65
CA PHE A 292 -10.72 7.61 -0.47
C PHE A 292 -9.45 7.12 0.24
N GLN A 293 -8.52 6.52 -0.50
CA GLN A 293 -7.25 6.06 0.08
C GLN A 293 -6.39 7.21 0.61
N VAL A 294 -6.39 8.39 -0.04
CA VAL A 294 -5.74 9.59 0.47
C VAL A 294 -6.39 10.07 1.78
N ALA A 295 -7.71 10.06 1.88
CA ALA A 295 -8.41 10.39 3.13
C ALA A 295 -8.03 9.42 4.26
N LEU A 296 -7.90 8.11 3.97
CA LEU A 296 -7.43 7.10 4.93
C LEU A 296 -5.96 7.27 5.34
N ILE A 297 -5.08 7.68 4.42
CA ILE A 297 -3.66 8.01 4.70
C ILE A 297 -3.55 9.20 5.66
N ILE A 298 -4.42 10.20 5.49
CA ILE A 298 -4.49 11.39 6.35
C ILE A 298 -5.07 11.02 7.73
N SER A 299 -6.13 10.18 7.76
CA SER A 299 -6.88 9.86 8.97
C SER A 299 -6.27 8.75 9.84
N GLY A 300 -5.24 8.02 9.38
CA GLY A 300 -4.59 6.96 10.16
C GLY A 300 -3.36 6.33 9.49
N ASN A 301 -2.45 5.73 10.27
CA ASN A 301 -1.26 5.07 9.71
C ASN A 301 -1.53 3.59 9.40
N LEU A 302 -2.01 3.31 8.18
CA LEU A 302 -2.24 1.95 7.67
C LEU A 302 -1.04 1.39 6.87
N SER A 303 0.19 1.53 7.39
CA SER A 303 1.41 1.05 6.71
C SER A 303 1.48 1.59 5.27
N PHE A 304 1.86 0.75 4.30
CA PHE A 304 1.75 0.97 2.86
C PHE A 304 0.47 0.40 2.21
N LEU A 305 -0.51 -0.11 3.00
CA LEU A 305 -1.76 -0.70 2.48
C LEU A 305 -2.51 0.26 1.56
N ASN A 306 -2.77 1.48 2.04
CA ASN A 306 -3.54 2.48 1.28
C ASN A 306 -2.83 2.89 -0.02
N TRP A 307 -1.50 3.01 0.03
CA TRP A 307 -0.65 3.29 -1.13
C TRP A 307 -0.72 2.16 -2.16
N LEU A 308 -0.72 0.91 -1.70
CA LEU A 308 -0.80 -0.28 -2.52
C LEU A 308 -2.19 -0.47 -3.15
N THR A 309 -3.22 0.11 -2.55
CA THR A 309 -4.59 0.20 -3.10
C THR A 309 -4.74 1.36 -4.10
N ILE A 310 -3.96 2.44 -3.96
CA ILE A 310 -3.84 3.49 -4.99
C ILE A 310 -3.25 2.93 -6.30
N VAL A 311 -2.25 2.04 -6.23
CA VAL A 311 -1.58 1.47 -7.42
C VAL A 311 -2.56 0.90 -8.46
N PRO A 312 -3.41 -0.11 -8.16
CA PRO A 312 -4.33 -0.67 -9.15
C PRO A 312 -5.39 0.33 -9.61
N SER A 313 -5.78 1.31 -8.78
CA SER A 313 -6.67 2.40 -9.18
C SER A 313 -6.10 3.27 -10.30
N LEU A 314 -4.77 3.40 -10.42
CA LEU A 314 -4.12 4.12 -11.53
C LEU A 314 -4.37 3.45 -12.90
N ALA A 315 -4.65 2.15 -12.95
CA ALA A 315 -4.99 1.42 -14.18
C ALA A 315 -6.36 1.80 -14.76
N CYS A 316 -7.17 2.58 -14.03
CA CYS A 316 -8.43 3.16 -14.52
C CYS A 316 -8.22 4.33 -15.49
N PHE A 317 -7.06 5.00 -15.44
CA PHE A 317 -6.74 6.16 -16.27
C PHE A 317 -5.97 5.74 -17.54
N ASP A 318 -6.28 6.39 -18.66
CA ASP A 318 -5.54 6.25 -19.91
C ASP A 318 -4.53 7.39 -20.11
N ASP A 319 -3.71 7.30 -21.16
CA ASP A 319 -2.64 8.25 -21.44
C ASP A 319 -3.15 9.70 -21.63
N LEU A 320 -4.38 9.88 -22.10
CA LEU A 320 -5.01 11.21 -22.18
C LEU A 320 -5.37 11.77 -20.79
N ALA A 321 -5.80 10.93 -19.86
CA ALA A 321 -6.12 11.36 -18.49
C ALA A 321 -4.87 11.63 -17.64
N LEU A 322 -3.81 10.83 -17.81
CA LEU A 322 -2.51 11.04 -17.15
C LEU A 322 -1.61 12.04 -17.86
N ALA A 323 -2.06 12.61 -18.98
CA ALA A 323 -1.32 13.55 -19.80
C ALA A 323 -0.72 14.72 -19.03
N SER A 324 -1.52 15.33 -18.14
CA SER A 324 -1.15 16.49 -17.34
C SER A 324 -0.01 16.26 -16.34
N LEU A 325 0.28 14.99 -16.00
CA LEU A 325 1.40 14.63 -15.12
C LEU A 325 2.75 14.66 -15.86
N PHE A 326 2.75 14.68 -17.19
CA PHE A 326 3.95 14.69 -18.01
C PHE A 326 4.11 16.03 -18.72
N TRP A 327 5.30 16.61 -18.61
CA TRP A 327 5.58 17.88 -19.28
C TRP A 327 5.56 17.73 -20.83
N PRO A 328 4.93 18.64 -21.59
CA PRO A 328 4.80 18.50 -23.04
C PRO A 328 6.11 18.47 -23.84
N SER A 329 7.20 19.07 -23.36
CA SER A 329 8.54 18.90 -23.95
C SER A 329 9.36 17.77 -23.31
N GLY A 330 8.75 16.96 -22.43
CA GLY A 330 9.40 15.81 -21.82
C GLY A 330 9.51 14.61 -22.78
N GLY A 331 10.60 13.86 -22.67
CA GLY A 331 10.86 12.69 -23.50
C GLY A 331 9.71 11.68 -23.61
N PRO A 332 8.98 11.36 -22.51
CA PRO A 332 7.82 10.47 -22.59
C PRO A 332 6.66 11.04 -23.42
N TRP A 333 6.39 12.34 -23.32
CA TRP A 333 5.31 12.96 -24.09
C TRP A 333 5.60 12.93 -25.60
N GLN A 334 6.79 13.39 -25.98
CA GLN A 334 7.22 13.44 -27.37
C GLN A 334 7.29 12.04 -28.02
N THR A 335 7.77 11.04 -27.27
CA THR A 335 7.83 9.65 -27.76
C THR A 335 6.44 9.07 -27.98
N LEU A 336 5.48 9.34 -27.09
CA LEU A 336 4.09 8.89 -27.27
C LEU A 336 3.43 9.58 -28.47
N MET A 337 3.57 10.90 -28.62
CA MET A 337 3.05 11.62 -29.78
C MET A 337 3.62 11.06 -31.09
N LYS A 338 4.92 10.79 -31.15
CA LYS A 338 5.57 10.17 -32.31
C LYS A 338 5.00 8.78 -32.61
N LEU A 339 4.82 7.94 -31.61
CA LEU A 339 4.23 6.60 -31.77
C LEU A 339 2.78 6.64 -32.23
N GLN A 340 1.97 7.58 -31.72
CA GLN A 340 0.58 7.73 -32.15
C GLN A 340 0.48 8.30 -33.57
N LYS A 341 1.38 9.22 -33.95
CA LYS A 341 1.48 9.76 -35.31
C LYS A 341 1.91 8.69 -36.33
N GLU A 342 3.01 7.96 -36.06
CA GLU A 342 3.48 6.83 -36.88
C GLU A 342 2.37 5.77 -37.08
N LYS A 343 1.51 5.56 -36.07
CA LYS A 343 0.37 4.64 -36.17
C LYS A 343 -0.80 5.22 -36.98
N ALA A 344 -1.08 6.52 -36.88
CA ALA A 344 -2.14 7.19 -37.64
C ALA A 344 -1.80 7.30 -39.13
N GLU A 345 -0.52 7.49 -39.45
CA GLU A 345 0.01 7.55 -40.83
C GLU A 345 0.20 6.16 -41.47
N GLY A 346 -0.05 5.06 -40.73
CA GLY A 346 0.18 3.69 -41.21
C GLY A 346 1.65 3.30 -41.36
N THR A 347 2.59 4.17 -40.95
CA THR A 347 4.05 3.98 -41.05
C THR A 347 4.63 3.15 -39.89
N SER A 348 3.79 2.61 -39.00
CA SER A 348 4.20 1.75 -37.89
C SER A 348 4.90 0.47 -38.36
N SER A 349 6.01 0.11 -37.71
CA SER A 349 6.80 -1.09 -38.03
C SER A 349 5.96 -2.38 -37.97
N PRO A 350 6.24 -3.37 -38.85
CA PRO A 350 5.47 -4.61 -38.94
C PRO A 350 5.50 -5.45 -37.66
N ALA A 351 4.50 -6.33 -37.52
CA ALA A 351 4.34 -7.18 -36.34
C ALA A 351 5.46 -8.23 -36.23
N THR A 352 6.43 -8.00 -35.34
CA THR A 352 7.50 -8.97 -35.04
C THR A 352 6.97 -10.22 -34.30
N LYS A 353 7.65 -11.36 -34.49
CA LYS A 353 7.34 -12.63 -33.78
C LYS A 353 7.25 -12.45 -32.26
N GLY A 354 8.09 -11.59 -31.69
CA GLY A 354 8.08 -11.26 -30.26
C GLY A 354 6.77 -10.64 -29.76
N MET A 355 6.07 -9.83 -30.58
CA MET A 355 4.76 -9.30 -30.21
C MET A 355 3.67 -10.38 -30.20
N PHE A 356 3.75 -11.38 -31.10
CA PHE A 356 2.85 -12.52 -31.08
C PHE A 356 3.05 -13.38 -29.82
N ILE A 357 4.30 -13.75 -29.51
CA ILE A 357 4.65 -14.46 -28.27
C ILE A 357 4.15 -13.68 -27.05
N ARG A 358 4.36 -12.36 -27.01
CA ARG A 358 3.89 -11.51 -25.91
C ARG A 358 2.36 -11.46 -25.80
N ARG A 359 1.62 -11.52 -26.91
CA ARG A 359 0.16 -11.64 -26.91
C ARG A 359 -0.27 -12.98 -26.30
N VAL A 360 0.36 -14.10 -26.69
CA VAL A 360 0.09 -15.43 -26.11
C VAL A 360 0.35 -15.42 -24.60
N VAL A 361 1.50 -14.90 -24.15
CA VAL A 361 1.83 -14.78 -22.71
C VAL A 361 0.81 -13.94 -21.95
N ASN A 362 0.31 -12.84 -22.52
CA ASN A 362 -0.73 -12.04 -21.87
C ASN A 362 -2.10 -12.74 -21.82
N VAL A 363 -2.45 -13.53 -22.84
CA VAL A 363 -3.68 -14.34 -22.83
C VAL A 363 -3.57 -15.45 -21.79
N ALA A 364 -2.41 -16.12 -21.70
CA ALA A 364 -2.13 -17.12 -20.67
C ALA A 364 -2.21 -16.52 -19.26
N LEU A 365 -1.68 -15.31 -19.03
CA LEU A 365 -1.88 -14.57 -17.78
C LEU A 365 -3.35 -14.32 -17.49
N GLY A 366 -4.13 -13.86 -18.47
CA GLY A 366 -5.57 -13.63 -18.31
C GLY A 366 -6.32 -14.89 -17.89
N ILE A 367 -6.00 -16.03 -18.51
CA ILE A 367 -6.56 -17.35 -18.18
C ILE A 367 -6.14 -17.78 -16.77
N LEU A 368 -4.86 -17.62 -16.40
CA LEU A 368 -4.34 -17.96 -15.07
C LEU A 368 -5.03 -17.14 -13.97
N ILE A 369 -5.13 -15.82 -14.14
CA ILE A 369 -5.79 -14.95 -13.16
C ILE A 369 -7.29 -15.26 -13.09
N ALA A 370 -7.96 -15.57 -14.20
CA ALA A 370 -9.36 -16.00 -14.20
C ALA A 370 -9.55 -17.31 -13.42
N TYR A 371 -8.71 -18.32 -13.66
CA TYR A 371 -8.72 -19.60 -12.95
C TYR A 371 -8.50 -19.43 -11.44
N LEU A 372 -7.42 -18.74 -11.06
CA LEU A 372 -7.11 -18.47 -9.64
C LEU A 372 -8.15 -17.57 -8.95
N SER A 373 -8.93 -16.79 -9.71
CA SER A 373 -10.04 -16.00 -9.17
C SER A 373 -11.29 -16.82 -8.84
N VAL A 374 -11.44 -18.05 -9.35
CA VAL A 374 -12.62 -18.89 -9.07
C VAL A 374 -12.84 -19.12 -7.56
N PRO A 375 -11.88 -19.64 -6.77
CA PRO A 375 -12.07 -19.82 -5.32
C PRO A 375 -12.29 -18.48 -4.59
N VAL A 376 -11.64 -17.40 -5.05
CA VAL A 376 -11.79 -16.06 -4.47
C VAL A 376 -13.20 -15.51 -4.68
N VAL A 377 -13.76 -15.64 -5.88
CA VAL A 377 -15.14 -15.21 -6.18
C VAL A 377 -16.16 -16.05 -5.42
N ILE A 378 -15.96 -17.37 -5.31
CA ILE A 378 -16.79 -18.25 -4.49
C ILE A 378 -16.75 -17.81 -3.01
N ASN A 379 -15.57 -17.47 -2.48
CA ASN A 379 -15.44 -16.96 -1.12
C ASN A 379 -16.10 -15.58 -0.93
N LEU A 380 -16.00 -14.66 -1.90
CA LEU A 380 -16.66 -13.35 -1.83
C LEU A 380 -18.19 -13.46 -1.91
N LEU A 381 -18.72 -14.47 -2.60
CA LEU A 381 -20.16 -14.77 -2.64
C LEU A 381 -20.64 -15.63 -1.45
N SER A 382 -19.72 -16.13 -0.61
CA SER A 382 -20.05 -16.94 0.56
C SER A 382 -20.64 -16.08 1.69
N PRO A 383 -21.68 -16.56 2.42
CA PRO A 383 -22.14 -15.95 3.67
C PRO A 383 -21.07 -15.95 4.79
N ARG A 384 -20.05 -16.81 4.66
CA ARG A 384 -18.88 -16.88 5.57
C ARG A 384 -17.62 -16.57 4.77
N GLN A 385 -17.39 -15.29 4.50
CA GLN A 385 -16.20 -14.83 3.79
C GLN A 385 -14.95 -15.01 4.67
N VAL A 386 -13.90 -15.65 4.15
CA VAL A 386 -12.59 -15.67 4.79
C VAL A 386 -11.70 -14.57 4.18
N MET A 387 -11.26 -13.63 5.02
CA MET A 387 -10.46 -12.45 4.63
C MET A 387 -8.95 -12.73 4.75
N ASN A 388 -8.11 -11.95 4.07
CA ASN A 388 -6.65 -12.07 4.06
C ASN A 388 -6.12 -13.48 3.78
N THR A 389 -6.88 -14.28 3.04
CA THR A 389 -6.57 -15.68 2.76
C THR A 389 -5.90 -15.79 1.41
N SER A 390 -4.79 -16.52 1.39
CA SER A 390 -4.15 -16.96 0.17
C SER A 390 -4.56 -18.40 -0.12
N PHE A 391 -5.00 -18.66 -1.35
CA PHE A 391 -5.44 -19.98 -1.80
C PHE A 391 -4.32 -20.72 -2.56
N ASP A 392 -3.14 -20.11 -2.71
CA ASP A 392 -2.00 -20.64 -3.46
C ASP A 392 -0.67 -20.27 -2.77
N PRO A 393 0.38 -21.13 -2.79
CA PRO A 393 1.64 -20.86 -2.10
C PRO A 393 2.41 -19.62 -2.56
N LEU A 394 2.22 -19.21 -3.83
CA LEU A 394 2.87 -18.05 -4.46
C LEU A 394 2.11 -16.74 -4.22
N ARG A 395 0.94 -16.81 -3.58
CA ARG A 395 0.08 -15.68 -3.19
C ARG A 395 -0.28 -14.75 -4.36
N ILE A 396 -0.55 -15.33 -5.54
CA ILE A 396 -0.77 -14.61 -6.80
C ILE A 396 -2.18 -14.00 -6.87
N VAL A 397 -3.20 -14.64 -6.30
CA VAL A 397 -4.58 -14.13 -6.25
C VAL A 397 -5.17 -14.41 -4.86
N ASN A 398 -5.43 -13.35 -4.09
CA ASN A 398 -5.87 -13.47 -2.69
C ASN A 398 -7.22 -12.77 -2.43
N THR A 399 -7.80 -13.04 -1.25
CA THR A 399 -8.83 -12.18 -0.65
C THR A 399 -8.18 -11.17 0.28
N TYR A 400 -8.67 -9.92 0.28
CA TYR A 400 -8.13 -8.84 1.10
C TYR A 400 -9.21 -8.35 2.07
N GLY A 401 -8.83 -8.05 3.30
CA GLY A 401 -9.72 -7.45 4.29
C GLY A 401 -8.94 -6.59 5.26
N ALA A 402 -9.33 -5.33 5.43
CA ALA A 402 -8.59 -4.40 6.27
C ALA A 402 -8.48 -4.91 7.73
N PHE A 403 -9.60 -5.37 8.30
CA PHE A 403 -9.69 -5.92 9.65
C PHE A 403 -10.84 -6.93 9.74
N GLY A 404 -10.64 -8.07 10.42
CA GLY A 404 -11.69 -9.08 10.61
C GLY A 404 -12.66 -8.77 11.75
N SER A 405 -12.13 -8.29 12.88
CA SER A 405 -12.92 -7.83 14.03
C SER A 405 -12.16 -6.74 14.79
N ILE A 406 -12.83 -5.65 15.14
CA ILE A 406 -12.24 -4.52 15.87
C ILE A 406 -12.98 -4.34 17.20
N THR A 407 -12.26 -4.06 18.29
CA THR A 407 -12.86 -3.77 19.59
C THR A 407 -13.50 -2.38 19.63
N LYS A 408 -14.50 -2.18 20.50
CA LYS A 408 -15.11 -0.86 20.76
C LYS A 408 -14.26 0.04 21.67
N GLU A 409 -13.27 -0.54 22.36
CA GLU A 409 -12.39 0.18 23.28
C GLU A 409 -10.92 -0.10 22.93
N ARG A 410 -10.09 0.95 23.03
CA ARG A 410 -8.66 0.83 22.83
C ARG A 410 -8.00 0.35 24.12
N THR A 411 -7.44 -0.86 24.07
CA THR A 411 -6.57 -1.42 25.10
C THR A 411 -5.13 -1.44 24.60
N GLU A 412 -4.19 -1.30 25.51
CA GLU A 412 -2.75 -1.27 25.21
C GLU A 412 -2.00 -2.02 26.30
N VAL A 413 -1.01 -2.82 25.90
CA VAL A 413 -0.01 -3.38 26.81
C VAL A 413 1.15 -2.39 26.94
N VAL A 414 1.60 -2.19 28.17
CA VAL A 414 2.77 -1.38 28.54
C VAL A 414 3.75 -2.30 29.27
N PHE A 415 4.98 -2.40 28.77
CA PHE A 415 6.05 -3.11 29.46
C PHE A 415 6.66 -2.21 30.54
N GLN A 416 6.89 -2.78 31.72
CA GLN A 416 7.53 -2.12 32.84
C GLN A 416 8.66 -2.99 33.39
N GLY A 417 9.79 -2.39 33.75
CA GLY A 417 10.88 -3.06 34.45
C GLY A 417 11.17 -2.44 35.82
N THR A 418 11.91 -3.16 36.67
CA THR A 418 12.43 -2.62 37.94
C THR A 418 13.77 -3.24 38.32
N LEU A 419 14.58 -2.48 39.07
CA LEU A 419 15.85 -2.93 39.66
C LEU A 419 15.67 -3.60 41.04
N SER A 420 14.50 -3.47 41.66
CA SER A 420 14.26 -4.02 43.01
C SER A 420 14.47 -5.53 43.06
N ALA A 421 15.09 -6.02 44.13
CA ALA A 421 15.36 -7.44 44.32
C ALA A 421 14.06 -8.24 44.48
N ASN A 422 13.14 -7.73 45.29
CA ASN A 422 11.78 -8.25 45.40
C ASN A 422 10.79 -7.31 44.69
N HIS A 423 9.81 -7.88 44.01
CA HIS A 423 8.82 -7.14 43.22
C HIS A 423 7.54 -6.81 44.00
N THR A 424 7.40 -7.36 45.23
CA THR A 424 6.23 -7.16 46.10
C THR A 424 6.42 -6.11 47.19
N ASP A 425 7.62 -5.54 47.32
CA ASP A 425 7.92 -4.57 48.38
C ASP A 425 7.10 -3.27 48.19
N GLU A 426 6.78 -2.60 49.30
CA GLU A 426 6.10 -1.31 49.23
C GLU A 426 7.05 -0.24 48.65
N GLY A 427 6.56 0.54 47.69
CA GLY A 427 7.34 1.59 47.04
C GLY A 427 8.22 1.16 45.86
N VAL A 428 8.13 -0.10 45.38
CA VAL A 428 8.86 -0.54 44.16
C VAL A 428 8.53 0.36 42.97
N VAL A 429 9.55 1.05 42.46
CA VAL A 429 9.46 1.87 41.25
C VAL A 429 9.48 0.98 40.01
N TRP A 430 8.50 1.14 39.14
CA TRP A 430 8.38 0.45 37.86
C TRP A 430 8.52 1.46 36.73
N GLU A 431 9.60 1.33 35.96
CA GLU A 431 9.94 2.24 34.85
C GLU A 431 9.37 1.70 33.54
N GLU A 432 8.77 2.55 32.71
CA GLU A 432 8.06 2.16 31.48
C GLU A 432 8.96 2.15 30.24
N TYR A 433 8.83 1.12 29.41
CA TYR A 433 9.41 1.07 28.07
C TYR A 433 8.45 1.73 27.06
N GLU A 434 9.00 2.44 26.07
CA GLU A 434 8.21 3.03 24.99
C GLU A 434 8.56 2.47 23.61
N PHE A 435 7.52 2.25 22.79
CA PHE A 435 7.63 1.85 21.38
C PHE A 435 7.83 3.05 20.44
N LEU A 436 8.03 2.82 19.14
CA LEU A 436 8.40 3.88 18.18
C LEU A 436 7.20 4.75 17.70
N CYS A 437 5.98 4.26 17.80
CA CYS A 437 4.77 4.91 17.27
C CYS A 437 3.49 4.59 18.03
N LYS A 438 3.36 3.37 18.55
CA LYS A 438 2.23 2.88 19.33
C LYS A 438 2.01 3.78 20.57
N PRO A 439 0.76 4.07 20.95
CA PRO A 439 0.47 4.82 22.18
C PRO A 439 1.11 4.20 23.43
N GLY A 440 1.72 5.08 24.23
CA GLY A 440 2.48 4.79 25.45
C GLY A 440 2.34 5.95 26.43
N ALA A 441 3.33 6.84 26.50
CA ALA A 441 3.23 8.04 27.34
C ALA A 441 2.00 8.92 26.96
N VAL A 442 1.41 9.58 27.96
CA VAL A 442 0.09 10.24 27.83
C VAL A 442 0.15 11.63 27.17
N ASP A 443 1.32 12.25 27.24
CA ASP A 443 1.76 13.49 26.60
C ASP A 443 2.33 13.26 25.20
N ARG A 444 2.60 12.00 24.82
CA ARG A 444 3.10 11.68 23.49
C ARG A 444 2.04 11.85 22.41
N ARG A 445 2.31 12.78 21.50
CA ARG A 445 1.53 13.02 20.27
C ARG A 445 1.53 11.76 19.39
N PRO A 446 0.38 11.37 18.79
CA PRO A 446 0.31 10.32 17.77
C PRO A 446 1.28 10.60 16.60
N CYS A 447 1.91 9.56 16.06
CA CYS A 447 2.93 9.69 15.02
C CYS A 447 2.35 9.78 13.60
N LEU A 448 3.13 10.28 12.65
CA LEU A 448 2.87 10.19 11.21
C LEU A 448 4.02 9.41 10.57
N ILE A 449 3.74 8.23 10.01
CA ILE A 449 4.76 7.29 9.50
C ILE A 449 4.48 6.69 8.13
N THR A 450 3.23 6.66 7.68
CA THR A 450 2.89 6.06 6.37
C THR A 450 3.73 6.69 5.24
N PRO A 451 4.33 5.90 4.33
CA PRO A 451 4.13 4.46 4.08
C PRO A 451 4.97 3.50 4.94
N TYR A 452 5.82 3.97 5.86
CA TYR A 452 6.67 3.11 6.69
C TYR A 452 5.85 2.26 7.68
N HIS A 453 6.42 1.12 8.10
CA HIS A 453 5.75 0.11 8.92
C HIS A 453 6.64 -0.35 10.08
N TYR A 454 6.29 0.02 11.31
CA TYR A 454 6.85 -0.57 12.52
C TYR A 454 6.10 -1.86 12.86
N ARG A 455 6.71 -3.02 12.57
CA ARG A 455 6.05 -4.32 12.69
C ARG A 455 5.76 -4.70 14.14
N LEU A 456 6.66 -4.34 15.05
CA LEU A 456 6.52 -4.58 16.49
C LEU A 456 5.34 -3.80 17.09
N ASP A 457 5.31 -2.48 16.88
CA ASP A 457 4.21 -1.59 17.30
C ASP A 457 2.84 -2.10 16.83
N TRP A 458 2.75 -2.58 15.59
CA TRP A 458 1.53 -3.13 15.01
C TRP A 458 1.09 -4.45 15.63
N LEU A 459 2.01 -5.40 15.86
CA LEU A 459 1.65 -6.66 16.51
C LEU A 459 1.34 -6.49 18.00
N MET A 460 1.95 -5.52 18.67
CA MET A 460 1.60 -5.18 20.06
C MET A 460 0.18 -4.62 20.20
N TRP A 461 -0.37 -3.98 19.16
CA TRP A 461 -1.79 -3.61 19.12
C TRP A 461 -2.71 -4.84 19.01
N PHE A 462 -2.37 -5.83 18.18
CA PHE A 462 -3.10 -7.11 18.11
C PHE A 462 -3.03 -7.88 19.44
N ALA A 463 -1.84 -7.98 20.04
CA ALA A 463 -1.65 -8.65 21.33
C ALA A 463 -2.50 -8.01 22.44
N ALA A 464 -2.68 -6.69 22.44
CA ALA A 464 -3.48 -5.99 23.45
C ALA A 464 -4.98 -6.33 23.47
N PHE A 465 -5.48 -7.09 22.48
CA PHE A 465 -6.85 -7.64 22.45
C PHE A 465 -6.96 -9.11 22.87
N GLN A 466 -5.84 -9.84 22.91
CA GLN A 466 -5.77 -11.27 23.18
C GLN A 466 -4.99 -11.53 24.47
N THR A 467 -4.91 -12.77 24.96
CA THR A 467 -4.03 -13.11 26.08
C THR A 467 -2.58 -13.31 25.62
N TYR A 468 -1.63 -13.14 26.55
CA TYR A 468 -0.20 -13.40 26.30
C TYR A 468 0.07 -14.87 25.95
N GLU A 469 -0.80 -15.79 26.37
CA GLU A 469 -0.73 -17.23 26.05
C GLU A 469 -0.97 -17.49 24.55
N HIS A 470 -1.81 -16.67 23.90
CA HIS A 470 -2.00 -16.72 22.44
C HIS A 470 -0.89 -15.95 21.69
N ASN A 471 -0.11 -15.13 22.40
CA ASN A 471 0.92 -14.25 21.86
C ASN A 471 2.26 -14.48 22.59
N GLU A 472 2.73 -15.72 22.61
CA GLU A 472 3.90 -16.15 23.40
C GLU A 472 5.17 -15.31 23.12
N TRP A 473 5.28 -14.75 21.90
CA TRP A 473 6.34 -13.83 21.49
C TRP A 473 6.44 -12.56 22.38
N VAL A 474 5.37 -12.17 23.08
CA VAL A 474 5.38 -11.09 24.08
C VAL A 474 6.24 -11.46 25.30
N ILE A 475 6.18 -12.72 25.74
CA ILE A 475 7.04 -13.25 26.82
C ILE A 475 8.48 -13.35 26.34
N GLN A 476 8.69 -13.62 25.06
CA GLN A 476 10.02 -13.58 24.47
C GLN A 476 10.65 -12.19 24.55
N ILE A 477 9.88 -11.13 24.23
CA ILE A 477 10.31 -9.73 24.43
C ILE A 477 10.62 -9.48 25.90
N ALA A 478 9.77 -9.91 26.84
CA ALA A 478 10.04 -9.75 28.27
C ALA A 478 11.39 -10.37 28.69
N GLY A 479 11.76 -11.52 28.14
CA GLY A 479 13.09 -12.11 28.35
C GLY A 479 14.24 -11.29 27.77
N ARG A 480 14.07 -10.64 26.60
CA ARG A 480 15.07 -9.72 26.02
C ARG A 480 15.19 -8.40 26.78
N LEU A 481 14.09 -7.90 27.34
CA LEU A 481 14.08 -6.76 28.25
C LEU A 481 14.87 -7.08 29.54
N LEU A 482 14.66 -8.26 30.12
CA LEU A 482 15.43 -8.77 31.28
C LEU A 482 16.92 -9.00 30.96
N ALA A 483 17.25 -9.34 29.73
CA ALA A 483 18.64 -9.45 29.26
C ALA A 483 19.32 -8.09 29.02
N ASN A 484 18.53 -7.02 28.83
CA ASN A 484 18.96 -5.72 28.30
C ASN A 484 19.62 -5.85 26.90
N ASP A 485 19.09 -6.74 26.05
CA ASP A 485 19.62 -7.04 24.70
C ASP A 485 19.45 -5.84 23.75
N SER A 486 20.56 -5.18 23.44
CA SER A 486 20.64 -4.00 22.58
C SER A 486 20.10 -4.22 21.17
N THR A 487 20.09 -5.46 20.67
CA THR A 487 19.56 -5.83 19.35
C THR A 487 18.07 -5.58 19.30
N VAL A 488 17.31 -6.22 20.18
CA VAL A 488 15.84 -6.12 20.21
C VAL A 488 15.40 -4.77 20.79
N LEU A 489 16.15 -4.21 21.74
CA LEU A 489 15.86 -2.89 22.30
C LEU A 489 16.02 -1.75 21.28
N SER A 490 16.73 -1.94 20.17
CA SER A 490 16.77 -0.95 19.08
C SER A 490 15.41 -0.76 18.38
N LEU A 491 14.40 -1.61 18.66
CA LEU A 491 13.02 -1.44 18.21
C LEU A 491 12.17 -0.59 19.17
N MET A 492 12.73 -0.12 20.29
CA MET A 492 12.06 0.72 21.28
C MET A 492 12.54 2.17 21.17
N ALA A 493 11.63 3.13 21.41
CA ALA A 493 11.95 4.55 21.46
C ALA A 493 12.64 4.93 22.78
N HIS A 494 12.29 4.25 23.88
CA HIS A 494 12.86 4.50 25.19
C HIS A 494 13.06 3.19 25.96
N ASN A 495 14.29 2.99 26.42
CA ASN A 495 14.66 1.97 27.39
C ASN A 495 15.14 2.67 28.68
N PRO A 496 14.38 2.61 29.79
CA PRO A 496 14.79 3.24 31.06
C PRO A 496 16.06 2.63 31.66
N PHE A 497 16.45 1.42 31.26
CA PHE A 497 17.66 0.72 31.71
C PHE A 497 18.82 0.79 30.71
N GLN A 498 18.75 1.69 29.72
CA GLN A 498 19.86 1.94 28.80
C GLN A 498 21.06 2.48 29.58
N SER A 499 22.22 1.85 29.40
CA SER A 499 23.47 2.17 30.12
C SER A 499 23.38 2.06 31.66
N ARG A 500 22.36 1.35 32.19
CA ARG A 500 22.17 1.03 33.62
C ARG A 500 22.23 -0.49 33.82
N GLU A 501 22.14 -0.93 35.08
CA GLU A 501 21.92 -2.35 35.39
C GLU A 501 20.68 -2.91 34.69
N LYS A 502 20.73 -4.19 34.30
CA LYS A 502 19.57 -4.88 33.71
C LYS A 502 18.44 -5.04 34.74
N PRO A 503 17.16 -4.90 34.35
CA PRO A 503 16.05 -5.05 35.29
C PRO A 503 16.00 -6.47 35.84
N ARG A 504 15.68 -6.60 37.13
CA ARG A 504 15.54 -7.89 37.81
C ARG A 504 14.18 -8.53 37.53
N TRP A 505 13.17 -7.69 37.36
CA TRP A 505 11.80 -8.09 37.03
C TRP A 505 11.26 -7.24 35.90
N VAL A 506 10.47 -7.86 35.02
CA VAL A 506 9.69 -7.20 33.97
C VAL A 506 8.24 -7.68 34.08
N ARG A 507 7.27 -6.77 33.88
CA ARG A 507 5.85 -7.09 33.85
C ARG A 507 5.16 -6.42 32.66
N GLY A 508 4.03 -6.98 32.25
CA GLY A 508 3.12 -6.35 31.29
C GLY A 508 1.89 -5.83 32.00
N GLU A 509 1.61 -4.53 31.87
CA GLU A 509 0.42 -3.89 32.44
C GLU A 509 -0.58 -3.55 31.35
N HIS A 510 -1.87 -3.81 31.60
CA HIS A 510 -2.95 -3.59 30.65
C HIS A 510 -3.70 -2.30 30.98
N PHE A 511 -3.80 -1.42 29.99
CA PHE A 511 -4.39 -0.10 30.13
C PHE A 511 -5.44 0.17 29.06
N ARG A 512 -6.55 0.78 29.45
CA ARG A 512 -7.54 1.35 28.53
C ARG A 512 -7.14 2.78 28.19
N TYR A 513 -6.92 3.09 26.92
CA TYR A 513 -6.57 4.42 26.43
C TYR A 513 -7.80 5.12 25.82
N LYS A 514 -7.90 6.43 26.03
CA LYS A 514 -8.85 7.33 25.37
C LYS A 514 -8.15 8.63 25.01
N PHE A 515 -8.50 9.25 23.89
CA PHE A 515 -8.03 10.60 23.57
C PHE A 515 -8.53 11.60 24.62
N THR A 516 -7.70 12.59 24.96
CA THR A 516 -8.18 13.80 25.67
C THR A 516 -9.14 14.57 24.77
N LYS A 517 -10.01 15.42 25.34
CA LYS A 517 -10.86 16.31 24.52
C LYS A 517 -10.18 17.67 24.36
N PRO A 518 -10.12 18.25 23.14
CA PRO A 518 -9.73 19.64 22.92
C PRO A 518 -10.47 20.59 23.88
N GLY A 519 -9.76 21.60 24.37
CA GLY A 519 -10.31 22.59 25.30
C GLY A 519 -10.51 22.12 26.76
N ARG A 520 -10.24 20.86 27.11
CA ARG A 520 -10.19 20.43 28.52
C ARG A 520 -8.81 20.68 29.14
N ALA A 521 -8.78 20.90 30.46
CA ALA A 521 -7.56 21.12 31.23
C ALA A 521 -6.46 20.06 30.99
N THR A 522 -6.82 18.79 30.82
CA THR A 522 -5.83 17.73 30.50
C THR A 522 -5.16 17.92 29.14
N ALA A 523 -5.91 18.37 28.12
CA ALA A 523 -5.34 18.69 26.81
C ALA A 523 -4.52 20.00 26.85
N ALA A 524 -4.94 20.98 27.67
CA ALA A 524 -4.17 22.20 27.91
C ALA A 524 -2.82 21.93 28.63
N GLN A 525 -2.72 20.85 29.41
CA GLN A 525 -1.47 20.32 29.97
C GLN A 525 -0.61 19.54 28.94
N GLY A 526 -0.92 19.59 27.65
CA GLY A 526 -0.20 18.87 26.59
C GLY A 526 -0.49 17.37 26.48
N LYS A 527 -1.42 16.82 27.29
CA LYS A 527 -1.75 15.38 27.23
C LYS A 527 -2.67 15.07 26.06
N TRP A 528 -2.25 14.14 25.20
CA TRP A 528 -3.03 13.61 24.08
C TRP A 528 -3.93 12.44 24.50
N TRP A 529 -3.54 11.74 25.58
CA TRP A 529 -4.21 10.54 26.06
C TRP A 529 -4.61 10.65 27.54
N VAL A 530 -5.65 9.90 27.89
CA VAL A 530 -5.96 9.49 29.25
C VAL A 530 -5.96 7.97 29.28
N ARG A 531 -5.22 7.38 30.21
CA ARG A 531 -5.19 5.92 30.42
C ARG A 531 -5.76 5.54 31.79
N LYS A 532 -6.47 4.41 31.85
CA LYS A 532 -6.90 3.77 33.11
C LYS A 532 -6.34 2.35 33.15
N ARG A 533 -5.66 1.97 34.23
CA ARG A 533 -5.21 0.59 34.46
C ARG A 533 -6.43 -0.34 34.52
N ILE A 534 -6.35 -1.46 33.80
CA ILE A 534 -7.33 -2.54 33.82
C ILE A 534 -6.86 -3.60 34.82
N GLY A 535 -5.60 -4.02 34.68
CA GLY A 535 -4.94 -5.04 35.51
C GLY A 535 -3.64 -5.50 34.85
N PRO A 536 -2.95 -6.51 35.43
CA PRO A 536 -1.78 -7.10 34.79
C PRO A 536 -2.18 -7.81 33.48
N TYR A 537 -1.35 -7.68 32.45
CA TYR A 537 -1.44 -8.41 31.20
C TYR A 537 -0.70 -9.75 31.29
N PHE A 538 0.52 -9.74 31.86
CA PHE A 538 1.23 -10.92 32.34
C PHE A 538 1.94 -10.57 33.68
N PRO A 539 2.12 -11.54 34.60
CA PRO A 539 2.67 -11.28 35.94
C PRO A 539 4.14 -10.82 35.90
N PRO A 540 4.69 -10.25 36.98
CA PRO A 540 6.13 -10.02 37.10
C PRO A 540 6.93 -11.31 36.84
N VAL A 541 7.76 -11.29 35.79
CA VAL A 541 8.68 -12.38 35.44
C VAL A 541 10.12 -11.93 35.68
N ASN A 542 10.95 -12.88 36.08
CA ASN A 542 12.40 -12.72 36.19
C ASN A 542 13.11 -13.67 35.21
N LEU A 543 14.41 -13.48 35.04
CA LEU A 543 15.18 -14.20 34.04
C LEU A 543 15.25 -15.71 34.36
N GLU A 544 15.47 -16.07 35.63
CA GLU A 544 15.55 -17.45 36.09
C GLU A 544 14.25 -18.25 35.84
N GLY A 545 13.09 -17.69 36.19
CA GLY A 545 11.79 -18.32 35.97
C GLY A 545 11.45 -18.52 34.49
N LEU A 546 11.97 -17.66 33.60
CA LEU A 546 11.78 -17.80 32.16
C LEU A 546 12.68 -18.87 31.52
N ARG A 547 13.80 -19.29 32.14
CA ARG A 547 14.73 -20.28 31.55
C ARG A 547 14.05 -21.59 31.15
N SER A 548 13.13 -22.09 31.99
CA SER A 548 12.37 -23.32 31.75
C SER A 548 11.38 -23.17 30.59
N TYR A 549 10.67 -22.04 30.53
CA TYR A 549 9.73 -21.71 29.46
C TYR A 549 10.44 -21.53 28.11
N PHE A 550 11.56 -20.80 28.08
CA PHE A 550 12.36 -20.65 26.85
C PHE A 550 12.92 -21.99 26.36
N ARG A 551 13.36 -22.86 27.29
CA ARG A 551 13.82 -24.21 26.94
C ARG A 551 12.70 -25.07 26.34
N SER A 552 11.48 -25.02 26.89
CA SER A 552 10.35 -25.80 26.36
C SER A 552 9.93 -25.39 24.95
N ARG A 553 10.19 -24.13 24.55
CA ARG A 553 9.92 -23.59 23.22
C ARG A 553 11.11 -23.67 22.25
N ASN A 554 12.24 -24.26 22.67
CA ASN A 554 13.51 -24.24 21.93
C ASN A 554 13.98 -22.83 21.55
N TRP A 555 13.69 -21.83 22.39
CA TRP A 555 14.21 -20.47 22.22
C TRP A 555 15.60 -20.36 22.86
N HIS A 556 16.46 -19.57 22.21
CA HIS A 556 17.73 -19.14 22.78
C HIS A 556 17.55 -18.52 24.17
N GLN A 557 18.40 -18.88 25.11
CA GLN A 557 18.24 -18.48 26.51
C GLN A 557 18.45 -16.96 26.67
N PRO A 558 17.67 -16.29 27.54
CA PRO A 558 17.82 -14.84 27.74
C PRO A 558 19.19 -14.44 28.32
N ASP A 559 19.92 -15.35 28.98
CA ASP A 559 21.31 -15.10 29.43
C ASP A 559 22.38 -15.17 28.33
N SER A 560 22.07 -15.68 27.12
CA SER A 560 23.06 -15.93 26.06
C SER A 560 23.17 -14.81 25.02
N TYR A 561 22.79 -13.58 25.38
CA TYR A 561 22.66 -12.44 24.47
C TYR A 561 23.65 -11.31 24.73
#